data_AF-A0A852TFC7-F1
#
_entry.id   AF-A0A852TFC7-F1
#
_cell.length_a   1.000
_cell.length_b   1.000
_cell.length_c   1.000
_cell.angle_alpha   90.00
_cell.angle_beta   90.00
_cell.angle_gamma   90.00
#
_symmetry.space_group_name_H-M   'P 1'
#
loop_
_entity.id
_entity.type
_entity.pdbx_description
1 polymer ?
#
loop_
_entity_poly.entity_id
_entity_poly.type
_entity_poly.pdbx_seq_one_letter_code
_entity_poly.pdbx_strand_id
1 'polypeptide(L)'
;MRKLRDITGERFGKLTVLNAVRVPIGDGKFRTKWNCICDCGKQKIVDGSSLTSGKTKTCNGCLQVDISIGQQFGKLTVIKSVKIHEKNSHRTMWECRCECGNIRLVRGTILQNRGSHSCEKCMKSQNLTGRRFERLLVLENAKEDGYWKCVCDCGTTSTVNYTSLLRGITKSCGCLAIDLLKERNKASGTHHMTNTRLHNIWDTMKARCHRQNSKDYKNYGARGITVCEEWRNKFENFYQWAIDNGYEEYLTLDRKDVNGNYEPTNCRWATTKEQGNNTRYNRYITINGETNTIAEWSQITGIGPKALRYRIESGWDEKDLLLPVGVHKVYITVGNETKTIKEWSREKGISDTVISKRYKSGIRGEDLFAYNRKIILVEIDGVTKSLSDWSKETGIRLTTLLQRYNKGKRGKDLIAQTKKQTIEQLAWDL
;
A
#
# COMPACT_ATOMS: atom_id res chain seq x y z
N MET A 1 25.74 -25.86 26.64
CA MET A 1 27.15 -25.42 26.54
C MET A 1 27.93 -26.49 25.77
N ARG A 2 28.52 -26.16 24.60
CA ARG A 2 29.44 -27.07 23.93
C ARG A 2 30.71 -27.19 24.80
N LYS A 3 31.04 -28.42 25.22
CA LYS A 3 32.27 -28.73 25.95
C LYS A 3 33.46 -28.26 25.09
N LEU A 4 34.27 -27.33 25.59
CA LEU A 4 35.52 -26.94 24.93
C LEU A 4 36.40 -28.20 24.85
N ARG A 5 36.83 -28.55 23.64
CA ARG A 5 37.80 -29.64 23.43
C ARG A 5 39.07 -29.31 24.20
N ASP A 6 39.54 -30.25 25.01
CA ASP A 6 40.86 -30.16 25.62
C ASP A 6 41.92 -30.39 24.53
N ILE A 7 42.87 -29.45 24.43
CA ILE A 7 43.97 -29.48 23.46
C ILE A 7 45.32 -29.43 24.18
N THR A 8 45.36 -29.77 25.47
CA THR A 8 46.60 -29.87 26.25
C THR A 8 47.56 -30.89 25.62
N GLY A 9 48.83 -30.51 25.49
CA GLY A 9 49.86 -31.32 24.83
C GLY A 9 49.85 -31.24 23.31
N GLU A 10 48.79 -30.71 22.68
CA GLU A 10 48.75 -30.55 21.22
C GLU A 10 49.72 -29.45 20.75
N ARG A 11 50.29 -29.66 19.55
CA ARG A 11 51.26 -28.75 18.93
C ARG A 11 50.64 -28.03 17.73
N PHE A 12 50.77 -26.71 17.73
CA PHE A 12 50.31 -25.80 16.68
C PHE A 12 51.48 -24.97 16.15
N GLY A 13 52.17 -25.49 15.12
CA GLY A 13 53.40 -24.90 14.60
C GLY A 13 54.56 -25.01 15.60
N LYS A 14 55.09 -23.87 16.05
CA LYS A 14 56.16 -23.82 17.07
C LYS A 14 55.62 -23.76 18.50
N LEU A 15 54.29 -23.78 18.69
CA LEU A 15 53.65 -23.69 20.01
C LEU A 15 53.13 -25.06 20.46
N THR A 16 53.43 -25.44 21.69
CA THR A 16 52.89 -26.61 22.38
C THR A 16 52.02 -26.14 23.53
N VAL A 17 50.78 -26.62 23.62
CA VAL A 17 49.83 -26.23 24.66
C VAL A 17 50.20 -26.89 25.99
N LEU A 18 50.40 -26.09 27.04
CA LEU A 18 50.74 -26.56 28.38
C LEU A 18 49.51 -26.82 29.25
N ASN A 19 48.61 -25.84 29.34
CA ASN A 19 47.40 -25.93 30.17
C ASN A 19 46.37 -24.86 29.80
N ALA A 20 45.11 -25.11 30.19
CA ALA A 20 44.04 -24.12 30.14
C ALA A 20 44.20 -23.09 31.26
N VAL A 21 44.01 -21.81 30.95
CA VAL A 21 44.06 -20.69 31.89
C VAL A 21 42.78 -19.87 31.83
N ARG A 22 42.25 -19.47 32.99
CA ARG A 22 41.07 -18.61 33.08
C ARG A 22 41.51 -17.15 33.12
N VAL A 23 41.12 -16.39 32.11
CA VAL A 23 41.47 -14.97 31.97
C VAL A 23 40.23 -14.11 32.26
N PRO A 24 40.30 -13.14 33.16
CA PRO A 24 39.19 -12.21 33.43
C PRO A 24 38.82 -11.41 32.18
N ILE A 25 37.53 -11.17 31.97
CA ILE A 25 37.01 -10.34 30.86
C ILE A 25 36.08 -9.21 31.32
N GLY A 26 36.07 -8.90 32.63
CA GLY A 26 35.16 -7.93 33.25
C GLY A 26 33.89 -8.58 33.80
N ASP A 27 33.17 -7.85 34.67
CA ASP A 27 31.87 -8.25 35.25
C ASP A 27 31.83 -9.64 35.90
N GLY A 28 32.93 -10.05 36.56
CA GLY A 28 33.06 -11.37 37.17
C GLY A 28 33.10 -12.54 36.16
N LYS A 29 33.18 -12.26 34.85
CA LYS A 29 33.23 -13.27 33.79
C LYS A 29 34.68 -13.64 33.47
N PHE A 30 34.87 -14.90 33.10
CA PHE A 30 36.17 -15.46 32.70
C PHE A 30 36.05 -16.13 31.34
N ARG A 31 37.09 -16.00 30.52
CA ARG A 31 37.28 -16.83 29.32
C ARG A 31 38.40 -17.82 29.53
N THR A 32 38.23 -19.02 28.99
CA THR A 32 39.32 -20.00 28.93
C THR A 32 40.23 -19.68 27.75
N LYS A 33 41.52 -19.52 28.02
CA LYS A 33 42.60 -19.45 27.03
C LYS A 33 43.59 -20.59 27.28
N TRP A 34 44.57 -20.72 26.39
CA TRP A 34 45.59 -21.75 26.46
C TRP A 34 46.96 -21.13 26.67
N ASN A 35 47.64 -21.51 27.75
CA ASN A 35 49.05 -21.19 27.91
C ASN A 35 49.87 -22.14 27.05
N CYS A 36 50.73 -21.60 26.21
CA CYS A 36 51.53 -22.38 25.26
C CYS A 36 53.01 -22.06 25.48
N ILE A 37 53.88 -23.08 25.45
CA ILE A 37 55.32 -22.89 25.32
C ILE A 37 55.70 -22.96 23.85
N CYS A 38 56.58 -22.08 23.42
CA CYS A 38 57.14 -22.15 22.07
C CYS A 38 58.47 -22.89 22.08
N ASP A 39 58.90 -23.41 20.93
CA ASP A 39 60.25 -23.96 20.72
C ASP A 39 61.37 -22.99 21.19
N CYS A 40 61.09 -21.69 21.21
CA CYS A 40 61.98 -20.63 21.73
C CYS A 40 62.13 -20.59 23.27
N GLY A 41 61.42 -21.47 24.00
CA GLY A 41 61.31 -21.46 25.46
C GLY A 41 60.36 -20.40 26.03
N LYS A 42 59.91 -19.40 25.24
CA LYS A 42 58.97 -18.38 25.72
C LYS A 42 57.54 -18.90 25.77
N GLN A 43 56.82 -18.52 26.82
CA GLN A 43 55.40 -18.83 26.99
C GLN A 43 54.49 -17.73 26.43
N LYS A 44 53.30 -18.11 25.96
CA LYS A 44 52.29 -17.19 25.39
C LYS A 44 50.88 -17.73 25.64
N ILE A 45 49.98 -16.84 26.08
CA ILE A 45 48.57 -17.16 26.26
C ILE A 45 47.81 -16.87 24.95
N VAL A 46 47.09 -17.87 24.42
CA VAL A 46 46.44 -17.82 23.09
C VAL A 46 44.98 -18.29 23.19
N ASP A 47 44.10 -17.73 22.36
CA ASP A 47 42.72 -18.22 22.21
C ASP A 47 42.69 -19.56 21.45
N GLY A 48 41.90 -20.54 21.93
CA GLY A 48 41.85 -21.88 21.33
C GLY A 48 41.40 -21.88 19.86
N SER A 49 40.50 -20.97 19.48
CA SER A 49 40.10 -20.77 18.09
C SER A 49 41.24 -20.28 17.20
N SER A 50 42.19 -19.52 17.74
CA SER A 50 43.36 -19.01 17.00
C SER A 50 44.44 -20.07 16.81
N LEU A 51 44.53 -21.05 17.71
CA LEU A 51 45.41 -22.22 17.56
C LEU A 51 44.83 -23.17 16.49
N THR A 52 43.57 -23.55 16.64
CA THR A 52 42.87 -24.50 15.75
C THR A 52 42.68 -23.99 14.32
N SER A 53 42.43 -22.68 14.13
CA SER A 53 42.39 -22.06 12.80
C SER A 53 43.78 -21.83 12.18
N GLY A 54 44.87 -22.07 12.92
CA GLY A 54 46.23 -21.81 12.48
C GLY A 54 46.61 -20.32 12.42
N LYS A 55 45.78 -19.42 12.95
CA LYS A 55 46.06 -17.97 13.01
C LYS A 55 47.26 -17.66 13.90
N THR A 56 47.51 -18.45 14.94
CA THR A 56 48.67 -18.28 15.84
C THR A 56 49.49 -19.55 15.88
N LYS A 57 50.76 -19.47 15.44
CA LYS A 57 51.70 -20.61 15.37
C LYS A 57 53.04 -20.35 16.08
N THR A 58 53.28 -19.17 16.67
CA THR A 58 54.57 -18.77 17.29
C THR A 58 54.44 -17.82 18.51
N CYS A 59 55.53 -17.71 19.31
CA CYS A 59 55.63 -16.90 20.56
C CYS A 59 55.60 -15.37 20.41
N ASN A 60 55.40 -14.80 19.21
CA ASN A 60 55.74 -13.39 18.85
C ASN A 60 57.22 -13.02 19.03
N GLY A 61 57.95 -13.60 19.99
CA GLY A 61 59.41 -13.47 20.11
C GLY A 61 60.20 -14.27 19.07
N CYS A 62 59.56 -15.29 18.46
CA CYS A 62 60.06 -16.05 17.31
C CYS A 62 59.77 -15.39 15.96
N LEU A 63 59.08 -14.24 15.93
CA LEU A 63 59.04 -13.39 14.74
C LEU A 63 60.38 -12.64 14.60
N GLN A 64 61.49 -13.36 14.72
CA GLN A 64 62.71 -12.92 14.06
C GLN A 64 62.49 -13.21 12.59
N VAL A 65 62.25 -12.14 11.86
CA VAL A 65 62.21 -12.13 10.42
C VAL A 65 63.64 -12.42 9.99
N ASP A 66 63.95 -13.67 9.66
CA ASP A 66 65.28 -14.04 9.13
C ASP A 66 65.45 -13.35 7.78
N ILE A 67 66.12 -12.20 7.81
CA ILE A 67 66.52 -11.42 6.63
C ILE A 67 68.03 -11.30 6.67
N SER A 68 68.68 -11.73 5.60
CA SER A 68 70.13 -11.69 5.46
C SER A 68 70.57 -10.46 4.66
N ILE A 69 71.75 -9.92 4.96
CA ILE A 69 72.39 -8.92 4.09
C ILE A 69 72.65 -9.57 2.72
N GLY A 70 72.35 -8.84 1.64
CA GLY A 70 72.41 -9.33 0.28
C GLY A 70 71.17 -10.11 -0.19
N GLN A 71 70.22 -10.41 0.70
CA GLN A 71 68.99 -11.10 0.30
C GLN A 71 68.14 -10.22 -0.63
N GLN A 72 67.64 -10.83 -1.71
CA GLN A 72 66.83 -10.16 -2.71
C GLN A 72 65.33 -10.39 -2.48
N PHE A 73 64.57 -9.32 -2.57
CA PHE A 73 63.11 -9.28 -2.52
C PHE A 73 62.61 -8.50 -3.73
N GLY A 74 62.27 -9.22 -4.80
CA GLY A 74 62.01 -8.67 -6.14
C GLY A 74 63.15 -7.79 -6.62
N LYS A 75 62.90 -6.49 -6.82
CA LYS A 75 63.88 -5.50 -7.30
C LYS A 75 64.73 -4.87 -6.18
N LEU A 76 64.53 -5.26 -4.92
CA LEU A 76 65.24 -4.74 -3.76
C LEU A 76 66.27 -5.74 -3.25
N THR A 77 67.49 -5.27 -2.98
CA THR A 77 68.56 -6.03 -2.32
C THR A 77 68.82 -5.44 -0.94
N VAL A 78 68.81 -6.26 0.11
CA VAL A 78 69.03 -5.81 1.49
C VAL A 78 70.50 -5.41 1.70
N ILE A 79 70.73 -4.22 2.25
CA ILE A 79 72.07 -3.68 2.54
C ILE A 79 72.39 -3.84 4.03
N LYS A 80 71.51 -3.34 4.91
CA LYS A 80 71.73 -3.37 6.37
C LYS A 80 70.44 -3.21 7.16
N SER A 81 70.45 -3.67 8.41
CA SER A 81 69.41 -3.36 9.39
C SER A 81 69.68 -2.02 10.06
N VAL A 82 68.66 -1.20 10.21
CA VAL A 82 68.68 0.11 10.86
C VAL A 82 67.71 0.08 12.03
N LYS A 83 68.21 0.33 13.25
CA LYS A 83 67.35 0.49 14.43
C LYS A 83 66.86 1.94 14.49
N ILE A 84 65.55 2.14 14.43
CA ILE A 84 64.93 3.46 14.58
C ILE A 84 64.33 3.56 15.98
N HIS A 85 64.69 4.65 16.67
CA HIS A 85 64.17 4.99 17.99
C HIS A 85 62.95 5.92 17.83
N GLU A 86 61.79 5.49 18.32
CA GLU A 86 60.60 6.34 18.47
C GLU A 86 60.24 6.47 19.94
N LYS A 87 59.49 7.52 20.31
CA LYS A 87 59.25 7.99 21.69
C LYS A 87 58.93 6.90 22.73
N ASN A 88 58.37 5.74 22.33
CA ASN A 88 58.09 4.59 23.21
C ASN A 88 58.35 3.20 22.54
N SER A 89 59.11 3.11 21.44
CA SER A 89 59.42 1.81 20.83
C SER A 89 60.71 1.80 20.01
N HIS A 90 61.38 0.64 19.99
CA HIS A 90 62.47 0.37 19.05
C HIS A 90 61.92 -0.47 17.89
N ARG A 91 62.08 0.01 16.66
CA ARG A 91 61.72 -0.76 15.47
C ARG A 91 62.93 -0.99 14.58
N THR A 92 63.08 -2.22 14.11
CA THR A 92 64.11 -2.56 13.12
C THR A 92 63.55 -2.36 11.71
N MET A 93 64.22 -1.53 10.94
CA MET A 93 63.99 -1.30 9.52
C MET A 93 65.15 -1.90 8.72
N TRP A 94 64.93 -2.17 7.44
CA TRP A 94 65.94 -2.70 6.53
C TRP A 94 66.18 -1.69 5.41
N GLU A 95 67.42 -1.23 5.29
CA GLU A 95 67.87 -0.42 4.16
C GLU A 95 68.11 -1.34 2.98
N CYS A 96 67.44 -1.08 1.86
CA CYS A 96 67.50 -1.88 0.66
C CYS A 96 67.87 -1.01 -0.54
N ARG A 97 68.74 -1.51 -1.42
CA ARG A 97 69.05 -0.91 -2.72
C ARG A 97 68.14 -1.49 -3.78
N CYS A 98 67.47 -0.63 -4.53
CA CYS A 98 66.71 -1.02 -5.70
C CYS A 98 67.60 -1.22 -6.92
N GLU A 99 67.19 -2.02 -7.90
CA GLU A 99 67.89 -2.20 -9.18
C GLU A 99 68.24 -0.86 -9.88
N CYS A 100 67.43 0.19 -9.71
CA CYS A 100 67.69 1.51 -10.28
C CYS A 100 68.69 2.36 -9.48
N GLY A 101 69.33 1.79 -8.46
CA GLY A 101 70.30 2.46 -7.58
C GLY A 101 69.71 3.19 -6.37
N ASN A 102 68.40 3.37 -6.28
CA ASN A 102 67.76 4.09 -5.16
C ASN A 102 67.77 3.29 -3.85
N ILE A 103 67.91 3.99 -2.73
CA ILE A 103 67.87 3.42 -1.38
C ILE A 103 66.46 3.57 -0.78
N ARG A 104 65.99 2.52 -0.08
CA ARG A 104 64.67 2.48 0.58
C ARG A 104 64.74 1.81 1.94
N LEU A 105 64.10 2.38 2.96
CA LEU A 105 63.90 1.73 4.26
C LEU A 105 62.57 0.97 4.28
N VAL A 106 62.60 -0.33 4.57
CA VAL A 106 61.43 -1.22 4.55
C VAL A 106 61.35 -2.04 5.84
N ARG A 107 60.13 -2.30 6.33
CA ARG A 107 59.91 -3.21 7.47
C ARG A 107 60.14 -4.67 7.04
N GLY A 108 60.73 -5.48 7.92
CA GLY A 108 61.00 -6.89 7.60
C GLY A 108 59.75 -7.70 7.24
N THR A 109 58.62 -7.43 7.90
CA THR A 109 57.34 -8.06 7.59
C THR A 109 56.81 -7.71 6.19
N ILE A 110 57.14 -6.53 5.65
CA ILE A 110 56.76 -6.11 4.29
C ILE A 110 57.65 -6.78 3.25
N LEU A 111 58.95 -6.96 3.55
CA LEU A 111 59.86 -7.70 2.68
C LEU A 111 59.42 -9.16 2.51
N GLN A 112 58.92 -9.82 3.56
CA GLN A 112 58.43 -11.20 3.42
C GLN A 112 57.05 -11.32 2.75
N ASN A 113 56.15 -10.34 2.90
CA ASN A 113 54.75 -10.45 2.44
C ASN A 113 54.48 -9.95 1.00
N ARG A 114 55.45 -9.96 0.08
CA ARG A 114 55.36 -9.55 -1.35
C ARG A 114 54.79 -8.14 -1.65
N GLY A 115 54.41 -7.35 -0.66
CA GLY A 115 53.60 -6.14 -0.85
C GLY A 115 54.33 -4.91 -1.41
N SER A 116 55.67 -4.92 -1.56
CA SER A 116 56.39 -3.74 -2.05
C SER A 116 57.88 -4.00 -2.39
N HIS A 117 58.15 -4.94 -3.30
CA HIS A 117 59.50 -5.38 -3.67
C HIS A 117 60.23 -4.49 -4.70
N SER A 118 59.99 -3.18 -4.72
CA SER A 118 60.70 -2.22 -5.60
C SER A 118 60.72 -0.83 -4.99
N CYS A 119 61.56 0.11 -5.45
CA CYS A 119 61.48 1.50 -4.97
C CYS A 119 60.30 2.26 -5.56
N GLU A 120 59.91 3.36 -4.92
CA GLU A 120 58.79 4.20 -5.37
C GLU A 120 58.99 4.75 -6.79
N LYS A 121 60.22 5.10 -7.17
CA LYS A 121 60.57 5.51 -8.54
C LYS A 121 60.35 4.38 -9.55
N CYS A 122 60.78 3.16 -9.25
CA CYS A 122 60.57 1.98 -10.10
C CYS A 122 59.11 1.52 -10.16
N MET A 123 58.30 1.85 -9.14
CA MET A 123 56.85 1.65 -9.20
C MET A 123 56.23 2.64 -10.19
N LYS A 124 56.60 3.93 -10.09
CA LYS A 124 56.12 5.00 -10.98
C LYS A 124 56.64 4.89 -12.42
N SER A 125 57.74 4.18 -12.66
CA SER A 125 58.38 4.05 -13.99
C SER A 125 58.01 2.77 -14.76
N GLN A 126 56.98 2.01 -14.36
CA GLN A 126 56.55 0.87 -15.17
C GLN A 126 55.88 1.35 -16.45
N ASN A 127 56.48 1.02 -17.60
CA ASN A 127 55.81 1.20 -18.88
C ASN A 127 54.64 0.19 -18.97
N LEU A 128 53.41 0.71 -19.07
CA LEU A 128 52.21 -0.09 -19.22
C LEU A 128 51.76 -0.24 -20.68
N THR A 129 52.40 0.44 -21.64
CA THR A 129 52.08 0.33 -23.08
C THR A 129 52.01 -1.13 -23.52
N GLY A 130 50.94 -1.49 -24.22
CA GLY A 130 50.64 -2.83 -24.72
C GLY A 130 50.04 -3.78 -23.68
N ARG A 131 49.96 -3.39 -22.40
CA ARG A 131 49.35 -4.25 -21.37
C ARG A 131 47.82 -4.12 -21.40
N ARG A 132 47.15 -5.25 -21.15
CA ARG A 132 45.70 -5.36 -21.08
C ARG A 132 45.22 -5.47 -19.63
N PHE A 133 44.19 -4.71 -19.30
CA PHE A 133 43.49 -4.70 -18.02
C PHE A 133 42.00 -4.87 -18.29
N GLU A 134 41.51 -6.10 -18.17
CA GLU A 134 40.16 -6.47 -18.58
C GLU A 134 39.90 -5.99 -20.02
N ARG A 135 38.96 -5.05 -20.23
CA ARG A 135 38.61 -4.53 -21.55
C ARG A 135 39.50 -3.39 -22.03
N LEU A 136 40.47 -2.94 -21.23
CA LEU A 136 41.32 -1.79 -21.56
C LEU A 136 42.70 -2.24 -22.01
N LEU A 137 43.06 -1.92 -23.24
CA LEU A 137 44.42 -2.05 -23.75
C LEU A 137 45.14 -0.70 -23.63
N VAL A 138 46.26 -0.65 -22.91
CA VAL A 138 47.03 0.57 -22.72
C VAL A 138 47.82 0.90 -23.98
N LEU A 139 47.68 2.11 -24.49
CA LEU A 139 48.37 2.59 -25.68
C LEU A 139 49.65 3.34 -25.30
N GLU A 140 49.51 4.40 -24.51
CA GLU A 140 50.61 5.31 -24.18
C GLU A 140 50.34 6.06 -22.87
N ASN A 141 51.36 6.76 -22.37
CA ASN A 141 51.16 7.73 -21.29
C ASN A 141 50.23 8.85 -21.75
N ALA A 142 49.37 9.32 -20.84
CA ALA A 142 48.59 10.52 -21.07
C ALA A 142 49.46 11.77 -20.90
N LYS A 143 48.89 12.94 -21.22
CA LYS A 143 49.54 14.24 -20.97
C LYS A 143 49.69 14.53 -19.47
N GLU A 144 48.82 13.96 -18.65
CA GLU A 144 48.82 14.13 -17.20
C GLU A 144 49.60 13.00 -16.52
N ASP A 145 50.51 13.37 -15.62
CA ASP A 145 51.37 12.43 -14.90
C ASP A 145 50.54 11.39 -14.11
N GLY A 146 50.90 10.11 -14.27
CA GLY A 146 50.23 9.00 -13.61
C GLY A 146 48.93 8.53 -14.28
N TYR A 147 48.60 9.06 -15.47
CA TYR A 147 47.48 8.60 -16.29
C TYR A 147 47.94 7.96 -17.59
N TRP A 148 47.14 7.02 -18.08
CA TRP A 148 47.41 6.23 -19.27
C TRP A 148 46.23 6.33 -20.24
N LYS A 149 46.53 6.54 -21.53
CA LYS A 149 45.53 6.41 -22.58
C LYS A 149 45.33 4.94 -22.91
N CYS A 150 44.10 4.49 -22.88
CA CYS A 150 43.71 3.12 -23.15
C CYS A 150 42.64 3.09 -24.24
N VAL A 151 42.66 2.08 -25.11
CA VAL A 151 41.53 1.74 -25.97
C VAL A 151 40.73 0.62 -25.32
N CYS A 152 39.42 0.80 -25.23
CA CYS A 152 38.50 -0.21 -24.72
C CYS A 152 38.13 -1.19 -25.84
N ASP A 153 37.75 -2.43 -25.50
CA ASP A 153 37.28 -3.43 -26.48
C ASP A 153 36.06 -2.96 -27.30
N CYS A 154 35.27 -2.02 -26.79
CA CYS A 154 34.18 -1.38 -27.56
C CYS A 154 34.65 -0.28 -28.52
N GLY A 155 35.97 -0.08 -28.67
CA GLY A 155 36.58 0.93 -29.54
C GLY A 155 36.74 2.32 -28.92
N THR A 156 36.15 2.59 -27.75
CA THR A 156 36.24 3.89 -27.09
C THR A 156 37.58 4.07 -26.39
N THR A 157 38.24 5.21 -26.62
CA THR A 157 39.46 5.60 -25.90
C THR A 157 39.11 6.23 -24.54
N SER A 158 39.87 5.90 -23.50
CA SER A 158 39.72 6.44 -22.15
C SER A 158 41.06 6.74 -21.50
N THR A 159 41.14 7.81 -20.71
CA THR A 159 42.30 8.15 -19.89
C THR A 159 42.09 7.63 -18.48
N VAL A 160 42.99 6.77 -17.98
CA VAL A 160 42.80 6.04 -16.72
C VAL A 160 44.02 6.17 -15.83
N ASN A 161 43.81 6.38 -14.53
CA ASN A 161 44.89 6.47 -13.56
C ASN A 161 45.62 5.12 -13.38
N TYR A 162 46.94 5.17 -13.26
CA TYR A 162 47.83 4.02 -13.04
C TYR A 162 47.36 3.10 -11.91
N THR A 163 46.97 3.68 -10.76
CA THR A 163 46.58 2.91 -9.58
C THR A 163 45.26 2.16 -9.82
N SER A 164 44.34 2.77 -10.57
CA SER A 164 43.05 2.18 -10.90
C SER A 164 43.17 1.00 -11.88
N LEU A 165 44.12 1.07 -12.82
CA LEU A 165 44.47 -0.05 -13.71
C LEU A 165 45.05 -1.22 -12.91
N LEU A 166 46.06 -0.98 -12.07
CA LEU A 166 46.71 -2.05 -11.31
C LEU A 166 45.82 -2.72 -10.26
N ARG A 167 44.92 -1.94 -9.63
CA ARG A 167 43.99 -2.47 -8.63
C ARG A 167 42.73 -3.08 -9.24
N GLY A 168 42.57 -3.02 -10.57
CA GLY A 168 41.39 -3.53 -11.27
C GLY A 168 40.10 -2.75 -10.94
N ILE A 169 40.22 -1.48 -10.54
CA ILE A 169 39.09 -0.60 -10.23
C ILE A 169 38.42 -0.18 -11.55
N THR A 170 39.21 0.23 -12.53
CA THR A 170 38.72 0.61 -13.86
C THR A 170 38.95 -0.54 -14.82
N LYS A 171 37.84 -1.15 -15.29
CA LYS A 171 37.85 -2.37 -16.10
C LYS A 171 37.46 -2.15 -17.56
N SER A 172 36.85 -1.00 -17.87
CA SER A 172 36.41 -0.59 -19.21
C SER A 172 36.17 0.91 -19.23
N CYS A 173 35.83 1.47 -20.39
CA CYS A 173 35.38 2.87 -20.53
C CYS A 173 33.97 3.13 -19.97
N GLY A 174 33.38 2.20 -19.21
CA GLY A 174 31.98 2.20 -18.77
C GLY A 174 31.08 1.18 -19.49
N CYS A 175 31.46 0.71 -20.69
CA CYS A 175 30.65 -0.26 -21.46
C CYS A 175 30.40 -1.59 -20.74
N LEU A 176 31.33 -2.06 -19.89
CA LEU A 176 31.17 -3.29 -19.13
C LEU A 176 29.96 -3.19 -18.18
N ALA A 177 29.74 -2.04 -17.54
CA ALA A 177 28.58 -1.85 -16.67
C ALA A 177 27.27 -1.89 -17.48
N ILE A 178 27.26 -1.32 -18.69
CA ILE A 178 26.11 -1.34 -19.59
C ILE A 178 25.77 -2.78 -20.02
N ASP A 179 26.78 -3.57 -20.40
CA ASP A 179 26.57 -4.96 -20.80
C ASP A 179 26.04 -5.82 -19.64
N LEU A 180 26.62 -5.66 -18.44
CA LEU A 180 26.15 -6.36 -17.24
C LEU A 180 24.70 -5.99 -16.88
N LEU A 181 24.29 -4.72 -17.10
CA LEU A 181 22.90 -4.29 -16.93
C LEU A 181 21.96 -4.95 -17.95
N LYS A 182 22.38 -5.04 -19.23
CA LYS A 182 21.60 -5.72 -20.28
C LYS A 182 21.41 -7.20 -19.98
N GLU A 183 22.48 -7.90 -19.60
CA GLU A 183 22.46 -9.31 -19.18
C GLU A 183 21.50 -9.52 -17.99
N ARG A 184 21.59 -8.68 -16.96
CA ARG A 184 20.70 -8.74 -15.79
C ARG A 184 19.23 -8.50 -16.17
N ASN A 185 18.97 -7.52 -17.03
CA ASN A 185 17.60 -7.22 -17.48
C ASN A 185 17.03 -8.32 -18.39
N LYS A 186 17.87 -9.07 -19.11
CA LYS A 186 17.44 -10.25 -19.87
C LYS A 186 17.09 -11.43 -18.95
N ALA A 187 17.78 -11.56 -17.81
CA ALA A 187 17.51 -12.59 -16.81
C ALA A 187 16.31 -12.26 -15.90
N SER A 188 16.07 -10.99 -15.61
CA SER A 188 14.83 -10.51 -15.01
C SER A 188 13.75 -10.46 -16.07
N GLY A 189 13.00 -11.55 -16.26
CA GLY A 189 11.81 -11.60 -17.11
C GLY A 189 10.66 -10.72 -16.58
N THR A 190 10.92 -9.45 -16.28
CA THR A 190 9.88 -8.48 -15.99
C THR A 190 9.18 -8.19 -17.31
N HIS A 191 7.86 -8.22 -17.29
CA HIS A 191 6.98 -7.92 -18.42
C HIS A 191 7.13 -6.47 -18.96
N HIS A 192 8.20 -5.74 -18.65
CA HIS A 192 8.49 -4.33 -19.00
C HIS A 192 7.40 -3.31 -18.61
N MET A 193 6.29 -3.78 -18.04
CA MET A 193 5.11 -3.01 -17.65
C MET A 193 5.03 -2.80 -16.13
N THR A 194 6.10 -3.09 -15.40
CA THR A 194 6.17 -2.79 -13.96
C THR A 194 6.02 -1.28 -13.77
N ASN A 195 5.15 -0.86 -12.84
CA ASN A 195 4.73 0.53 -12.60
C ASN A 195 3.80 1.16 -13.65
N THR A 196 3.26 0.39 -14.60
CA THR A 196 2.15 0.88 -15.45
C THR A 196 0.83 0.88 -14.69
N ARG A 197 -0.13 1.68 -15.16
CA ARG A 197 -1.48 1.73 -14.59
C ARG A 197 -2.13 0.34 -14.55
N LEU A 198 -2.04 -0.42 -15.63
CA LEU A 198 -2.63 -1.74 -15.74
C LEU A 198 -1.98 -2.76 -14.79
N HIS A 199 -0.65 -2.69 -14.62
CA HIS A 199 0.05 -3.47 -13.59
C HIS A 199 -0.39 -3.10 -12.17
N ASN A 200 -0.62 -1.81 -11.89
CA ASN A 200 -1.12 -1.37 -10.59
C ASN A 200 -2.56 -1.85 -10.33
N ILE A 201 -3.42 -1.88 -11.36
CA ILE A 201 -4.77 -2.46 -11.27
C ILE A 201 -4.69 -3.94 -10.90
N TRP A 202 -3.83 -4.69 -11.59
CA TRP A 202 -3.59 -6.12 -11.32
C TRP A 202 -3.06 -6.38 -9.91
N ASP A 203 -2.06 -5.61 -9.47
CA ASP A 203 -1.50 -5.77 -8.12
C ASP A 203 -2.52 -5.41 -7.04
N THR A 204 -3.31 -4.35 -7.26
CA THR A 204 -4.40 -3.94 -6.36
C THR A 204 -5.52 -4.97 -6.31
N MET A 205 -5.87 -5.59 -7.45
CA MET A 205 -6.81 -6.71 -7.51
C MET A 205 -6.35 -7.86 -6.60
N LYS A 206 -5.10 -8.31 -6.74
CA LYS A 206 -4.53 -9.35 -5.86
C LYS A 206 -4.46 -8.92 -4.40
N ALA A 207 -4.13 -7.65 -4.13
CA ALA A 207 -4.07 -7.11 -2.78
C ALA A 207 -5.42 -7.19 -2.07
N ARG A 208 -6.51 -6.82 -2.77
CA ARG A 208 -7.88 -6.90 -2.24
C ARG A 208 -8.26 -8.33 -1.86
N CYS A 209 -7.86 -9.33 -2.66
CA CYS A 209 -8.26 -10.72 -2.47
C CYS A 209 -7.35 -11.53 -1.53
N HIS A 210 -6.05 -11.26 -1.45
CA HIS A 210 -5.10 -12.18 -0.81
C HIS A 210 -4.20 -11.55 0.25
N ARG A 211 -4.11 -10.22 0.34
CA ARG A 211 -3.29 -9.55 1.35
C ARG A 211 -4.14 -9.19 2.56
N GLN A 212 -4.05 -9.96 3.64
CA GLN A 212 -4.86 -9.76 4.85
C GLN A 212 -4.68 -8.38 5.50
N ASN A 213 -3.51 -7.75 5.33
CA ASN A 213 -3.23 -6.40 5.82
C ASN A 213 -3.79 -5.27 4.91
N SER A 214 -4.37 -5.60 3.75
CA SER A 214 -4.99 -4.62 2.88
C SER A 214 -6.26 -4.07 3.53
N LYS A 215 -6.43 -2.74 3.51
CA LYS A 215 -7.63 -2.04 4.01
C LYS A 215 -8.93 -2.58 3.42
N ASP A 216 -8.86 -3.08 2.19
CA ASP A 216 -10.00 -3.58 1.42
C ASP A 216 -10.21 -5.08 1.61
N TYR A 217 -9.28 -5.83 2.22
CA TYR A 217 -9.37 -7.29 2.35
C TYR A 217 -10.70 -7.77 2.95
N LYS A 218 -11.19 -7.06 3.98
CA LYS A 218 -12.49 -7.31 4.63
C LYS A 218 -13.69 -7.30 3.67
N ASN A 219 -13.60 -6.54 2.57
CA ASN A 219 -14.66 -6.38 1.58
C ASN A 219 -14.54 -7.36 0.41
N TYR A 220 -13.44 -8.12 0.32
CA TYR A 220 -13.13 -9.02 -0.79
C TYR A 220 -12.62 -10.37 -0.27
N GLY A 221 -11.32 -10.50 0.05
CA GLY A 221 -10.71 -11.78 0.46
C GLY A 221 -11.37 -12.42 1.68
N ALA A 222 -11.74 -11.62 2.70
CA ALA A 222 -12.45 -12.14 3.87
C ALA A 222 -13.85 -12.70 3.58
N ARG A 223 -14.41 -12.41 2.39
CA ARG A 223 -15.69 -12.92 1.90
C ARG A 223 -15.54 -14.13 0.97
N GLY A 224 -14.31 -14.61 0.74
CA GLY A 224 -14.03 -15.70 -0.19
C GLY A 224 -13.87 -15.26 -1.66
N ILE A 225 -13.82 -13.95 -1.95
CA ILE A 225 -13.57 -13.46 -3.31
C ILE A 225 -12.10 -13.64 -3.67
N THR A 226 -11.84 -14.35 -4.75
CA THR A 226 -10.49 -14.67 -5.24
C THR A 226 -10.24 -14.14 -6.65
N VAL A 227 -9.00 -14.31 -7.12
CA VAL A 227 -8.60 -14.08 -8.51
C VAL A 227 -8.34 -15.44 -9.15
N CYS A 228 -8.83 -15.65 -10.38
CA CYS A 228 -8.55 -16.89 -11.12
C CYS A 228 -7.03 -17.15 -11.22
N GLU A 229 -6.66 -18.42 -11.25
CA GLU A 229 -5.24 -18.83 -11.17
C GLU A 229 -4.41 -18.25 -12.33
N GLU A 230 -5.00 -18.22 -13.53
CA GLU A 230 -4.37 -17.70 -14.74
C GLU A 230 -3.93 -16.25 -14.60
N TRP A 231 -4.75 -15.40 -13.99
CA TRP A 231 -4.42 -14.00 -13.74
C TRP A 231 -3.56 -13.83 -12.50
N ARG A 232 -3.79 -14.63 -11.44
CA ARG A 232 -3.10 -14.50 -10.16
C ARG A 232 -1.58 -14.65 -10.31
N ASN A 233 -1.16 -15.61 -11.14
CA ASN A 233 0.24 -16.04 -11.23
C ASN A 233 1.02 -15.37 -12.36
N LYS A 234 0.35 -14.84 -13.40
CA LYS A 234 1.01 -14.25 -14.58
C LYS A 234 0.34 -12.94 -14.99
N PHE A 235 1.10 -11.85 -14.99
CA PHE A 235 0.58 -10.53 -15.39
C PHE A 235 0.22 -10.51 -16.89
N GLU A 236 0.97 -11.23 -17.71
CA GLU A 236 0.80 -11.33 -19.17
C GLU A 236 -0.59 -11.84 -19.54
N ASN A 237 -1.12 -12.80 -18.79
CA ASN A 237 -2.47 -13.34 -19.02
C ASN A 237 -3.55 -12.28 -18.73
N PHE A 238 -3.40 -11.53 -17.63
CA PHE A 238 -4.30 -10.44 -17.31
C PHE A 238 -4.16 -9.29 -18.32
N TYR A 239 -2.93 -8.98 -18.74
CA TYR A 239 -2.63 -7.95 -19.73
C TYR A 239 -3.28 -8.26 -21.07
N GLN A 240 -3.11 -9.49 -21.57
CA GLN A 240 -3.71 -9.91 -22.84
C GLN A 240 -5.24 -9.79 -22.77
N TRP A 241 -5.87 -10.32 -21.73
CA TRP A 241 -7.31 -10.16 -21.52
C TRP A 241 -7.72 -8.67 -21.47
N ALA A 242 -6.96 -7.84 -20.76
CA ALA A 242 -7.26 -6.42 -20.62
C ALA A 242 -7.32 -5.71 -21.98
N ILE A 243 -6.30 -5.93 -22.83
CA ILE A 243 -6.22 -5.33 -24.16
C ILE A 243 -7.33 -5.88 -25.07
N ASP A 244 -7.54 -7.19 -25.08
CA ASP A 244 -8.56 -7.84 -25.93
C ASP A 244 -9.99 -7.46 -25.55
N ASN A 245 -10.20 -6.95 -24.33
CA ASN A 245 -11.52 -6.57 -23.82
C ASN A 245 -11.71 -5.05 -23.70
N GLY A 246 -10.88 -4.25 -24.38
CA GLY A 246 -11.12 -2.80 -24.53
C GLY A 246 -10.65 -1.95 -23.34
N TYR A 247 -9.51 -2.29 -22.73
CA TYR A 247 -8.89 -1.44 -21.73
C TYR A 247 -8.53 -0.05 -22.28
N GLU A 248 -8.95 0.99 -21.57
CA GLU A 248 -8.53 2.38 -21.79
C GLU A 248 -8.07 3.02 -20.47
N GLU A 249 -7.19 4.02 -20.53
CA GLU A 249 -6.54 4.56 -19.33
C GLU A 249 -7.51 5.12 -18.27
N TYR A 250 -8.68 5.63 -18.66
CA TYR A 250 -9.66 6.17 -17.70
C TYR A 250 -10.60 5.11 -17.11
N LEU A 251 -10.57 3.87 -17.59
CA LEU A 251 -11.43 2.79 -17.11
C LEU A 251 -10.86 2.12 -15.85
N THR A 252 -11.74 1.49 -15.08
CA THR A 252 -11.44 0.70 -13.88
C THR A 252 -11.94 -0.73 -14.06
N LEU A 253 -11.30 -1.67 -13.35
CA LEU A 253 -11.71 -3.07 -13.36
C LEU A 253 -12.89 -3.28 -12.41
N ASP A 254 -14.04 -3.62 -12.98
CA ASP A 254 -15.30 -3.91 -12.28
C ASP A 254 -15.66 -5.40 -12.37
N ARG A 255 -16.45 -5.91 -11.42
CA ARG A 255 -16.99 -7.28 -11.44
C ARG A 255 -18.50 -7.24 -11.67
N LYS A 256 -19.00 -7.80 -12.78
CA LYS A 256 -20.43 -7.82 -13.15
C LYS A 256 -21.31 -8.34 -12.00
N ASP A 257 -20.96 -9.50 -11.45
CA ASP A 257 -21.45 -9.96 -10.15
C ASP A 257 -20.49 -9.52 -9.04
N VAL A 258 -20.96 -8.60 -8.20
CA VAL A 258 -20.23 -8.04 -7.05
C VAL A 258 -19.77 -9.12 -6.05
N ASN A 259 -20.45 -10.26 -6.00
CA ASN A 259 -20.15 -11.39 -5.14
C ASN A 259 -19.27 -12.46 -5.81
N GLY A 260 -19.13 -12.44 -7.13
CA GLY A 260 -18.28 -13.36 -7.88
C GLY A 260 -16.79 -13.03 -7.80
N ASN A 261 -15.96 -13.91 -8.38
CA ASN A 261 -14.49 -13.79 -8.40
C ASN A 261 -13.99 -12.80 -9.47
N TYR A 262 -12.70 -12.45 -9.43
CA TYR A 262 -12.04 -11.81 -10.56
C TYR A 262 -11.63 -12.86 -11.59
N GLU A 263 -12.34 -12.87 -12.71
CA GLU A 263 -12.16 -13.83 -13.81
C GLU A 263 -12.73 -13.24 -15.12
N PRO A 264 -12.29 -13.73 -16.30
CA PRO A 264 -12.69 -13.17 -17.59
C PRO A 264 -14.21 -13.00 -17.79
N THR A 265 -14.99 -13.97 -17.31
CA THR A 265 -16.46 -14.00 -17.45
C THR A 265 -17.14 -12.96 -16.56
N ASN A 266 -16.63 -12.77 -15.35
CA ASN A 266 -17.20 -11.89 -14.33
C ASN A 266 -16.60 -10.47 -14.34
N CYS A 267 -15.51 -10.22 -15.05
CA CYS A 267 -14.89 -8.89 -15.10
C CYS A 267 -15.32 -8.08 -16.33
N ARG A 268 -15.30 -6.75 -16.19
CA ARG A 268 -15.46 -5.78 -17.29
C ARG A 268 -14.65 -4.52 -17.00
N TRP A 269 -14.30 -3.78 -18.05
CA TRP A 269 -13.86 -2.40 -17.91
C TRP A 269 -15.08 -1.50 -17.76
N ALA A 270 -15.04 -0.62 -16.77
CA ALA A 270 -16.14 0.28 -16.44
C ALA A 270 -15.60 1.64 -16.04
N THR A 271 -16.39 2.68 -16.21
CA THR A 271 -16.13 3.99 -15.63
C THR A 271 -16.39 3.98 -14.12
N THR A 272 -15.83 4.94 -13.40
CA THR A 272 -16.08 5.12 -11.95
C THR A 272 -17.57 5.24 -11.63
N LYS A 273 -18.37 5.83 -12.54
CA LYS A 273 -19.82 5.99 -12.40
C LYS A 273 -20.54 4.63 -12.47
N GLU A 274 -20.19 3.80 -13.44
CA GLU A 274 -20.76 2.45 -13.60
C GLU A 274 -20.37 1.54 -12.44
N GLN A 275 -19.11 1.59 -12.00
CA GLN A 275 -18.67 0.86 -10.81
C GLN A 275 -19.42 1.33 -9.54
N GLY A 276 -19.72 2.63 -9.43
CA GLY A 276 -20.51 3.19 -8.34
C GLY A 276 -21.96 2.71 -8.32
N ASN A 277 -22.53 2.37 -9.47
CA ASN A 277 -23.84 1.72 -9.56
C ASN A 277 -23.76 0.25 -9.14
N ASN A 278 -22.62 -0.41 -9.36
CA ASN A 278 -22.40 -1.81 -8.98
C ASN A 278 -21.87 -1.96 -7.55
N THR A 279 -22.61 -1.43 -6.58
CA THR A 279 -22.31 -1.62 -5.15
C THR A 279 -23.42 -2.43 -4.50
N ARG A 280 -23.08 -3.20 -3.46
CA ARG A 280 -24.05 -3.99 -2.67
C ARG A 280 -25.17 -3.16 -2.04
N TYR A 281 -25.00 -1.85 -1.96
CA TYR A 281 -25.99 -0.93 -1.39
C TYR A 281 -27.05 -0.52 -2.41
N ASN A 282 -26.77 -0.67 -3.71
CA ASN A 282 -27.71 -0.35 -4.76
C ASN A 282 -28.68 -1.50 -4.97
N ARG A 283 -29.97 -1.17 -5.05
CA ARG A 283 -31.06 -2.13 -5.22
C ARG A 283 -31.22 -2.45 -6.71
N TYR A 284 -31.01 -3.71 -7.08
CA TYR A 284 -31.33 -4.24 -8.40
C TYR A 284 -32.82 -4.57 -8.48
N ILE A 285 -33.42 -4.25 -9.62
CA ILE A 285 -34.86 -4.36 -9.85
C ILE A 285 -35.08 -4.89 -11.25
N THR A 286 -35.81 -6.00 -11.32
CA THR A 286 -36.23 -6.61 -12.57
C THR A 286 -37.55 -5.99 -13.02
N ILE A 287 -37.59 -5.47 -14.24
CA ILE A 287 -38.80 -4.93 -14.88
C ILE A 287 -38.83 -5.47 -16.31
N ASN A 288 -39.90 -6.16 -16.68
CA ASN A 288 -40.09 -6.78 -18.00
C ASN A 288 -38.95 -7.75 -18.41
N GLY A 289 -38.37 -8.46 -17.45
CA GLY A 289 -37.29 -9.42 -17.70
C GLY A 289 -35.88 -8.84 -17.75
N GLU A 290 -35.71 -7.52 -17.73
CA GLU A 290 -34.41 -6.86 -17.62
C GLU A 290 -34.12 -6.48 -16.17
N THR A 291 -32.89 -6.70 -15.70
CA THR A 291 -32.48 -6.39 -14.33
C THR A 291 -31.48 -5.25 -14.32
N ASN A 292 -31.86 -4.10 -13.77
CA ASN A 292 -31.02 -2.92 -13.66
C ASN A 292 -31.13 -2.30 -12.26
N THR A 293 -30.16 -1.46 -11.88
CA THR A 293 -30.26 -0.61 -10.69
C THR A 293 -31.23 0.55 -10.91
N ILE A 294 -31.72 1.18 -9.83
CA ILE A 294 -32.56 2.40 -9.92
C ILE A 294 -31.85 3.51 -10.74
N ALA A 295 -30.53 3.62 -10.62
CA ALA A 295 -29.75 4.63 -11.34
C ALA A 295 -29.67 4.35 -12.84
N GLU A 296 -29.54 3.09 -13.24
CA GLU A 296 -29.56 2.67 -14.65
C GLU A 296 -30.96 2.83 -15.23
N TRP A 297 -32.01 2.38 -14.53
CA TRP A 297 -33.39 2.63 -14.93
C TRP A 297 -33.69 4.12 -15.11
N SER A 298 -33.13 4.96 -14.25
CA SER A 298 -33.25 6.42 -14.36
C SER A 298 -32.62 6.98 -15.64
N GLN A 299 -31.47 6.45 -16.06
CA GLN A 299 -30.80 6.85 -17.30
C GLN A 299 -31.54 6.34 -18.54
N ILE A 300 -31.98 5.08 -18.50
CA ILE A 300 -32.70 4.43 -19.60
C ILE A 300 -34.03 5.15 -19.88
N THR A 301 -34.77 5.49 -18.83
CA THR A 301 -36.14 6.03 -18.97
C THR A 301 -36.25 7.55 -18.84
N GLY A 302 -35.19 8.22 -18.39
CA GLY A 302 -35.23 9.64 -18.03
C GLY A 302 -36.02 9.94 -16.75
N ILE A 303 -36.56 8.94 -16.05
CA ILE A 303 -37.31 9.13 -14.81
C ILE A 303 -36.34 9.36 -13.65
N GLY A 304 -36.55 10.38 -12.85
CA GLY A 304 -35.67 10.67 -11.71
C GLY A 304 -35.58 9.50 -10.70
N PRO A 305 -34.40 9.21 -10.11
CA PRO A 305 -34.21 8.06 -9.21
C PRO A 305 -35.14 8.05 -8.00
N LYS A 306 -35.48 9.24 -7.48
CA LYS A 306 -36.44 9.39 -6.38
C LYS A 306 -37.86 8.97 -6.78
N ALA A 307 -38.26 9.27 -8.02
CA ALA A 307 -39.59 8.90 -8.52
C ALA A 307 -39.68 7.39 -8.74
N LEU A 308 -38.67 6.77 -9.34
CA LEU A 308 -38.58 5.31 -9.45
C LEU A 308 -38.66 4.65 -8.06
N ARG A 309 -37.79 5.07 -7.11
CA ARG A 309 -37.79 4.55 -5.74
C ARG A 309 -39.17 4.65 -5.08
N TYR A 310 -39.81 5.82 -5.17
CA TYR A 310 -41.14 6.02 -4.62
C TYR A 310 -42.18 5.05 -5.21
N ARG A 311 -42.16 4.82 -6.53
CA ARG A 311 -43.10 3.90 -7.20
C ARG A 311 -42.93 2.47 -6.68
N ILE A 312 -41.69 2.01 -6.52
CA ILE A 312 -41.37 0.69 -6.00
C ILE A 312 -41.81 0.55 -4.54
N GLU A 313 -41.44 1.51 -3.68
CA GLU A 313 -41.79 1.49 -2.25
C GLU A 313 -43.30 1.64 -2.01
N SER A 314 -44.02 2.26 -2.94
CA SER A 314 -45.48 2.41 -2.91
C SER A 314 -46.22 1.23 -3.56
N GLY A 315 -45.52 0.19 -4.03
CA GLY A 315 -46.12 -1.02 -4.58
C GLY A 315 -46.86 -0.82 -5.91
N TRP A 316 -46.34 0.03 -6.80
CA TRP A 316 -46.91 0.19 -8.14
C TRP A 316 -46.79 -1.11 -8.96
N ASP A 317 -47.76 -1.34 -9.83
CA ASP A 317 -47.71 -2.46 -10.79
C ASP A 317 -46.49 -2.33 -11.72
N GLU A 318 -45.88 -3.47 -12.05
CA GLU A 318 -44.64 -3.55 -12.83
C GLU A 318 -44.72 -2.78 -14.16
N LYS A 319 -45.84 -2.92 -14.88
CA LYS A 319 -46.13 -2.22 -16.14
C LYS A 319 -46.11 -0.69 -16.04
N ASP A 320 -46.34 -0.15 -14.83
CA ASP A 320 -46.46 1.28 -14.59
C ASP A 320 -45.16 1.91 -14.04
N LEU A 321 -44.19 1.08 -13.63
CA LEU A 321 -42.95 1.55 -12.99
C LEU A 321 -42.12 2.48 -13.88
N LEU A 322 -42.13 2.25 -15.20
CA LEU A 322 -41.32 2.98 -16.18
C LEU A 322 -42.11 4.01 -16.99
N LEU A 323 -43.36 4.31 -16.63
CA LEU A 323 -44.15 5.31 -17.34
C LEU A 323 -43.61 6.74 -17.11
N PRO A 324 -43.57 7.61 -18.13
CA PRO A 324 -43.10 8.99 -17.97
C PRO A 324 -43.83 9.77 -16.88
N VAL A 325 -43.07 10.57 -16.11
CA VAL A 325 -43.64 11.41 -15.05
C VAL A 325 -44.49 12.51 -15.69
N GLY A 326 -45.79 12.52 -15.39
CA GLY A 326 -46.76 13.48 -15.94
C GLY A 326 -47.84 12.87 -16.84
N VAL A 327 -47.70 11.59 -17.25
CA VAL A 327 -48.65 10.92 -18.15
C VAL A 327 -49.61 9.99 -17.41
N HIS A 328 -49.30 9.59 -16.17
CA HIS A 328 -50.15 8.68 -15.40
C HIS A 328 -51.34 9.44 -14.77
N LYS A 329 -52.44 9.49 -15.52
CA LYS A 329 -53.74 9.92 -15.00
C LYS A 329 -54.31 8.77 -14.17
N VAL A 330 -54.46 8.98 -12.86
CA VAL A 330 -55.18 8.02 -12.00
C VAL A 330 -56.67 8.18 -12.30
N TYR A 331 -57.24 7.16 -12.93
CA TYR A 331 -58.68 7.02 -13.17
C TYR A 331 -59.32 6.27 -12.00
N ILE A 332 -60.42 6.80 -11.50
CA ILE A 332 -61.20 6.21 -10.41
C ILE A 332 -62.61 5.96 -10.93
N THR A 333 -63.09 4.74 -10.77
CA THR A 333 -64.47 4.36 -11.07
C THR A 333 -65.31 4.48 -9.80
N VAL A 334 -66.39 5.26 -9.87
CA VAL A 334 -67.42 5.36 -8.81
C VAL A 334 -68.78 5.20 -9.49
N GLY A 335 -69.57 4.20 -9.07
CA GLY A 335 -70.77 3.81 -9.80
C GLY A 335 -70.42 3.31 -11.21
N ASN A 336 -71.06 3.90 -12.23
CA ASN A 336 -70.85 3.58 -13.64
C ASN A 336 -69.91 4.56 -14.37
N GLU A 337 -69.33 5.51 -13.65
CA GLU A 337 -68.49 6.56 -14.24
C GLU A 337 -67.03 6.36 -13.88
N THR A 338 -66.14 6.53 -14.86
CA THR A 338 -64.69 6.48 -14.68
C THR A 338 -64.10 7.83 -15.08
N LYS A 339 -63.53 8.56 -14.11
CA LYS A 339 -62.95 9.89 -14.30
C LYS A 339 -61.60 9.99 -13.60
N THR A 340 -60.78 10.96 -14.01
CA THR A 340 -59.52 11.25 -13.32
C THR A 340 -59.77 11.91 -11.96
N ILE A 341 -58.80 11.83 -11.04
CA ILE A 341 -58.87 12.56 -9.76
C ILE A 341 -59.17 14.06 -9.96
N LYS A 342 -58.59 14.70 -10.98
CA LYS A 342 -58.83 16.13 -11.27
C LYS A 342 -60.23 16.42 -11.79
N GLU A 343 -60.85 15.48 -12.50
CA GLU A 343 -62.23 15.60 -12.97
C GLU A 343 -63.20 15.39 -11.82
N TRP A 344 -63.00 14.34 -11.01
CA TRP A 344 -63.77 14.13 -9.78
C TRP A 344 -63.64 15.29 -8.78
N SER A 345 -62.45 15.87 -8.66
CA SER A 345 -62.21 17.04 -7.81
C SER A 345 -63.06 18.25 -8.23
N ARG A 346 -63.10 18.55 -9.53
CA ARG A 346 -63.91 19.65 -10.08
C ARG A 346 -65.40 19.40 -9.90
N GLU A 347 -65.84 18.18 -10.12
CA GLU A 347 -67.26 17.82 -10.06
C GLU A 347 -67.79 17.77 -8.62
N LYS A 348 -67.07 17.10 -7.71
CA LYS A 348 -67.53 16.88 -6.33
C LYS A 348 -67.13 18.02 -5.38
N GLY A 349 -66.39 19.02 -5.86
CA GLY A 349 -65.96 20.18 -5.07
C GLY A 349 -64.97 19.84 -3.95
N ILE A 350 -64.20 18.76 -4.10
CA ILE A 350 -63.24 18.27 -3.09
C ILE A 350 -61.84 18.37 -3.69
N SER A 351 -60.86 18.81 -2.90
CA SER A 351 -59.47 18.88 -3.36
C SER A 351 -58.98 17.52 -3.89
N ASP A 352 -58.37 17.54 -5.07
CA ASP A 352 -57.67 16.42 -5.68
C ASP A 352 -56.66 15.75 -4.73
N THR A 353 -55.99 16.54 -3.89
CA THR A 353 -55.11 16.04 -2.82
C THR A 353 -55.84 15.17 -1.79
N VAL A 354 -57.08 15.52 -1.41
CA VAL A 354 -57.88 14.77 -0.44
C VAL A 354 -58.36 13.46 -1.05
N ILE A 355 -58.89 13.53 -2.28
CA ILE A 355 -59.33 12.35 -3.04
C ILE A 355 -58.14 11.38 -3.22
N SER A 356 -56.97 11.89 -3.60
CA SER A 356 -55.75 11.09 -3.77
C SER A 356 -55.31 10.39 -2.48
N LYS A 357 -55.31 11.10 -1.34
CA LYS A 357 -54.95 10.51 -0.04
C LYS A 357 -55.92 9.39 0.37
N ARG A 358 -57.22 9.62 0.22
CA ARG A 358 -58.27 8.64 0.54
C ARG A 358 -58.17 7.39 -0.33
N TYR A 359 -57.95 7.59 -1.63
CA TYR A 359 -57.76 6.48 -2.56
C TYR A 359 -56.49 5.67 -2.22
N LYS A 360 -55.37 6.34 -1.92
CA LYS A 360 -54.14 5.67 -1.47
C LYS A 360 -54.30 4.94 -0.13
N SER A 361 -55.17 5.42 0.76
CA SER A 361 -55.47 4.77 2.04
C SER A 361 -56.56 3.69 1.95
N GLY A 362 -56.95 3.26 0.74
CA GLY A 362 -57.90 2.16 0.55
C GLY A 362 -59.39 2.54 0.53
N ILE A 363 -59.75 3.82 0.66
CA ILE A 363 -61.15 4.28 0.57
C ILE A 363 -61.59 4.21 -0.90
N ARG A 364 -62.82 3.76 -1.16
CA ARG A 364 -63.36 3.50 -2.51
C ARG A 364 -64.81 3.97 -2.62
N GLY A 365 -65.35 3.99 -3.84
CA GLY A 365 -66.74 4.36 -4.09
C GLY A 365 -67.07 5.81 -3.70
N GLU A 366 -68.34 6.07 -3.40
CA GLU A 366 -68.83 7.40 -2.99
C GLU A 366 -68.17 7.91 -1.69
N ASP A 367 -67.61 7.02 -0.86
CA ASP A 367 -66.90 7.38 0.37
C ASP A 367 -65.62 8.20 0.11
N LEU A 368 -65.08 8.15 -1.12
CA LEU A 368 -64.01 9.05 -1.56
C LEU A 368 -64.42 10.52 -1.47
N PHE A 369 -65.70 10.80 -1.63
CA PHE A 369 -66.28 12.13 -1.66
C PHE A 369 -67.02 12.51 -0.37
N ALA A 370 -67.10 11.61 0.62
CA ALA A 370 -67.72 11.93 1.89
C ALA A 370 -67.09 13.19 2.50
N TYR A 371 -67.88 14.23 2.78
CA TYR A 371 -67.37 15.47 3.34
C TYR A 371 -66.82 15.18 4.73
N ASN A 372 -65.49 15.27 4.92
CA ASN A 372 -64.87 14.96 6.21
C ASN A 372 -65.16 16.09 7.22
N ARG A 373 -66.34 16.07 7.81
CA ARG A 373 -66.49 16.40 9.22
C ARG A 373 -67.26 15.26 9.82
N LYS A 374 -66.57 14.39 10.57
CA LYS A 374 -67.26 13.56 11.56
C LYS A 374 -68.15 14.53 12.34
N ILE A 375 -69.46 14.41 12.20
CA ILE A 375 -70.39 15.26 12.93
C ILE A 375 -70.26 14.82 14.39
N ILE A 376 -69.48 15.58 15.15
CA ILE A 376 -69.30 15.32 16.57
C ILE A 376 -70.55 15.87 17.25
N LEU A 377 -71.47 14.96 17.58
CA LEU A 377 -72.61 15.25 18.42
C LEU A 377 -72.16 15.23 19.88
N VAL A 378 -72.54 16.26 20.63
CA VAL A 378 -72.26 16.37 22.06
C VAL A 378 -73.55 16.75 22.78
N GLU A 379 -73.85 15.99 23.82
CA GLU A 379 -74.91 16.30 24.76
C GLU A 379 -74.41 17.26 25.84
N ILE A 380 -75.15 18.34 26.05
CA ILE A 380 -74.95 19.30 27.15
C ILE A 380 -76.33 19.60 27.72
N ASP A 381 -76.50 19.40 29.03
CA ASP A 381 -77.76 19.64 29.75
C ASP A 381 -79.00 18.98 29.10
N GLY A 382 -78.87 17.73 28.67
CA GLY A 382 -79.96 16.95 28.06
C GLY A 382 -80.24 17.26 26.59
N VAL A 383 -79.48 18.18 25.97
CA VAL A 383 -79.65 18.55 24.56
C VAL A 383 -78.45 18.07 23.75
N THR A 384 -78.70 17.22 22.74
CA THR A 384 -77.66 16.73 21.84
C THR A 384 -77.64 17.53 20.55
N LYS A 385 -76.51 18.19 20.27
CA LYS A 385 -76.29 19.01 19.05
C LYS A 385 -74.89 18.78 18.49
N SER A 386 -74.66 19.17 17.24
CA SER A 386 -73.31 19.11 16.66
C SER A 386 -72.40 20.20 17.27
N LEU A 387 -71.08 19.97 17.27
CA LEU A 387 -70.13 21.03 17.67
C LEU A 387 -70.28 22.31 16.83
N SER A 388 -70.70 22.21 15.56
CA SER A 388 -70.99 23.39 14.73
C SER A 388 -72.21 24.15 15.21
N ASP A 389 -73.25 23.47 15.70
CA ASP A 389 -74.44 24.13 16.22
C ASP A 389 -74.16 24.75 17.58
N TRP A 390 -73.43 24.06 18.45
CA TRP A 390 -72.94 24.64 19.70
C TRP A 390 -72.03 25.86 19.48
N SER A 391 -71.22 25.88 18.41
CA SER A 391 -70.40 27.03 18.05
C SER A 391 -71.23 28.27 17.71
N LYS A 392 -72.34 28.08 16.98
CA LYS A 392 -73.26 29.18 16.62
C LYS A 392 -73.99 29.72 17.84
N GLU A 393 -74.45 28.83 18.71
CA GLU A 393 -75.28 29.18 19.88
C GLU A 393 -74.47 29.84 21.00
N THR A 394 -73.24 29.36 21.25
CA THR A 394 -72.40 29.87 22.35
C THR A 394 -71.48 31.01 21.93
N GLY A 395 -71.38 31.30 20.62
CA GLY A 395 -70.43 32.26 20.05
C GLY A 395 -68.95 31.82 20.10
N ILE A 396 -68.65 30.62 20.61
CA ILE A 396 -67.28 30.08 20.67
C ILE A 396 -66.90 29.52 19.30
N ARG A 397 -65.73 29.91 18.76
CA ARG A 397 -65.24 29.40 17.46
C ARG A 397 -65.20 27.86 17.42
N LEU A 398 -65.70 27.27 16.35
CA LEU A 398 -65.76 25.81 16.14
C LEU A 398 -64.40 25.11 16.32
N THR A 399 -63.31 25.76 15.88
CA THR A 399 -61.95 25.24 16.05
C THR A 399 -61.56 25.11 17.53
N THR A 400 -62.00 26.05 18.37
CA THR A 400 -61.79 26.03 19.82
C THR A 400 -62.58 24.90 20.47
N LEU A 401 -63.86 24.72 20.10
CA LEU A 401 -64.69 23.61 20.60
C LEU A 401 -64.10 22.25 20.21
N LEU A 402 -63.61 22.11 18.97
CA LEU A 402 -62.97 20.88 18.48
C LEU A 402 -61.68 20.57 19.26
N GLN A 403 -60.85 21.57 19.53
CA GLN A 403 -59.64 21.40 20.35
C GLN A 403 -59.97 20.97 21.78
N ARG A 404 -61.00 21.57 22.40
CA ARG A 404 -61.45 21.20 23.75
C ARG A 404 -62.00 19.77 23.79
N TYR A 405 -62.81 19.40 22.80
CA TYR A 405 -63.36 18.05 22.68
C TYR A 405 -62.26 17.00 22.50
N ASN A 406 -61.25 17.27 21.65
CA ASN A 406 -60.10 16.39 21.45
C ASN A 406 -59.20 16.26 22.69
N LYS A 407 -59.22 17.27 23.58
CA LYS A 407 -58.58 17.24 24.90
C LYS A 407 -59.44 16.57 25.99
N GLY A 408 -60.57 15.96 25.61
CA GLY A 408 -61.43 15.22 26.53
C GLY A 408 -62.44 16.07 27.32
N LYS A 409 -62.56 17.38 27.07
CA LYS A 409 -63.57 18.22 27.74
C LYS A 409 -64.99 17.86 27.27
N ARG A 410 -65.95 17.86 28.18
CA ARG A 410 -67.36 17.44 27.97
C ARG A 410 -68.32 18.33 28.77
N GLY A 411 -69.62 18.28 28.47
CA GLY A 411 -70.64 19.05 29.20
C GLY A 411 -70.35 20.55 29.22
N LYS A 412 -70.68 21.23 30.33
CA LYS A 412 -70.50 22.68 30.51
C LYS A 412 -69.05 23.15 30.34
N ASP A 413 -68.07 22.31 30.70
CA ASP A 413 -66.65 22.61 30.51
C ASP A 413 -66.25 22.78 29.04
N LEU A 414 -66.97 22.13 28.13
CA LEU A 414 -66.71 22.24 26.71
C LEU A 414 -67.07 23.65 26.18
N ILE A 415 -68.13 24.23 26.72
CA ILE A 415 -68.71 25.53 26.31
C ILE A 415 -68.38 26.68 27.28
N ALA A 416 -67.53 26.45 28.27
CA ALA A 416 -67.14 27.50 29.22
C ALA A 416 -66.48 28.70 28.50
N GLN A 417 -67.02 29.90 28.71
CA GLN A 417 -66.43 31.12 28.16
C GLN A 417 -65.10 31.45 28.85
N THR A 418 -64.17 32.02 28.09
CA THR A 418 -62.87 32.42 28.67
C THR A 418 -63.01 33.74 29.42
N LYS A 419 -62.18 33.98 30.46
CA LYS A 419 -62.22 35.21 31.30
C LYS A 419 -62.27 36.52 30.49
N LYS A 420 -61.74 36.53 29.27
CA LYS A 420 -61.75 37.69 28.36
C LYS A 420 -63.14 38.02 27.81
N GLN A 421 -64.00 37.02 27.58
CA GLN A 421 -65.36 37.22 27.03
C GLN A 421 -66.37 37.63 28.11
N THR A 422 -66.20 37.16 29.35
CA THR A 422 -67.01 37.60 30.49
C THR A 422 -66.87 39.10 30.80
N ILE A 423 -65.72 39.72 30.48
CA ILE A 423 -65.49 41.15 30.68
C ILE A 423 -66.15 41.97 29.56
N GLU A 424 -66.18 41.47 28.32
CA GLU A 424 -66.87 42.15 27.21
C GLU A 424 -68.41 42.07 27.32
N GLN A 425 -68.96 41.02 27.93
CA GLN A 425 -70.41 40.92 28.21
C GLN A 425 -70.87 41.78 29.39
N LEU A 426 -70.07 41.93 30.45
CA LEU A 426 -70.38 42.82 31.58
C LEU A 426 -70.27 44.31 31.25
N ALA A 427 -69.62 44.67 30.14
CA ALA A 427 -69.45 46.06 29.69
C ALA A 427 -70.61 46.57 28.80
N TRP A 428 -71.62 45.74 28.50
CA TRP A 428 -72.82 46.12 27.74
C TRP A 428 -74.10 46.20 28.60
N ASP A 429 -74.05 45.73 29.85
CA ASP A 429 -75.19 45.73 30.79
C ASP A 429 -75.00 46.75 31.96
N LEU A 430 -74.09 47.72 31.80
CA LEU A 430 -73.94 48.96 32.59
C LEU A 430 -74.01 50.15 31.63
#